data_AF-E8R629-F1
#
_entry.id   AF-E8R629-F1
#
_cell.length_a   1.000
_cell.length_b   1.000
_cell.length_c   1.000
_cell.angle_alpha   90.00
_cell.angle_beta   90.00
_cell.angle_gamma   90.00
#
_symmetry.space_group_name_H-M   'P 1'
#
loop_
_entity.id
_entity.type
_entity.pdbx_description
1 polymer ?
#
loop_
_entity_poly.entity_id
_entity_poly.type
_entity_poly.pdbx_seq_one_letter_code
_entity_poly.pdbx_strand_id
1 'polypeptide(L)'
;MVDLVASAPARSGAAPRTPLMWLGLVAAALLSTALSWFTADRLAQVVRVEADEKASSDPYAFEQLNAELIRVNSRDAGARYAALGGVTGLVFAVLGLALGRKPVAGMIGVVTGVVIGAAVGWATVQKLYPSLYEMERDPAAVQIHLIILGHWAMWGGAGLAAGLGYAWGAGRFKALPWTILGGVFGVGSVGLLYELIIPMIFPTLPDVSHALPEEFIARLIIWIAVPLGAAIGIGAALSLGNGSPPKPPSLAMGSDPVSPNPSA
;
A
#
# COMPACT_ATOMS: atom_id res chain seq x y z
N MET A 1 13.33 -54.07 -24.92
CA MET A 1 12.38 -53.09 -24.36
C MET A 1 13.19 -51.88 -23.95
N VAL A 2 13.20 -50.85 -24.79
CA VAL A 2 13.92 -49.60 -24.58
C VAL A 2 12.89 -48.61 -24.04
N ASP A 3 13.03 -48.24 -22.77
CA ASP A 3 12.19 -47.21 -22.16
C ASP A 3 12.52 -45.86 -22.82
N LEU A 4 11.69 -45.50 -23.81
CA LEU A 4 11.56 -44.14 -24.31
C LEU A 4 11.01 -43.28 -23.18
N VAL A 5 11.89 -42.87 -22.27
CA VAL A 5 11.64 -41.74 -21.37
C VAL A 5 11.59 -40.50 -22.26
N ALA A 6 10.39 -40.20 -22.77
CA ALA A 6 10.11 -38.97 -23.47
C ALA A 6 10.41 -37.82 -22.50
N SER A 7 11.60 -37.24 -22.65
CA SER A 7 12.02 -36.03 -21.97
C SER A 7 11.02 -34.95 -22.33
N ALA A 8 10.08 -34.69 -21.41
CA ALA A 8 9.11 -33.63 -21.56
C ALA A 8 9.88 -32.35 -21.92
N PRO A 9 9.51 -31.66 -23.01
CA PRO A 9 10.23 -30.48 -23.46
C PRO A 9 10.29 -29.51 -22.29
N ALA A 10 11.52 -29.21 -21.85
CA ALA A 10 11.77 -28.21 -20.83
C ALA A 10 11.07 -26.94 -21.31
N ARG A 11 9.96 -26.57 -20.63
CA ARG A 11 9.22 -25.35 -20.96
C ARG A 11 10.22 -24.20 -20.84
N SER A 12 10.69 -23.73 -21.99
CA SER A 12 11.59 -22.59 -22.13
C SER A 12 11.02 -21.47 -21.27
N GLY A 13 11.80 -21.05 -20.27
CA GLY A 13 11.39 -20.05 -19.29
C GLY A 13 10.83 -18.83 -20.01
N ALA A 14 9.52 -18.65 -19.95
CA ALA A 14 8.87 -17.47 -20.49
C ALA A 14 9.51 -16.25 -19.84
N ALA A 15 10.25 -15.50 -20.67
CA ALA A 15 10.87 -14.24 -20.31
C ALA A 15 9.83 -13.31 -19.63
N PRO A 16 10.29 -12.41 -18.75
CA PRO A 16 9.49 -11.92 -17.65
C PRO A 16 8.28 -11.11 -18.11
N ARG A 17 7.12 -11.42 -17.54
CA ARG A 17 5.85 -10.67 -17.65
C ARG A 17 5.91 -9.28 -16.98
N THR A 18 7.10 -8.70 -16.86
CA THR A 18 7.38 -7.48 -16.11
C THR A 18 6.67 -6.24 -16.68
N PRO A 19 6.65 -5.93 -17.99
CA PRO A 19 6.05 -4.67 -18.44
C PRO A 19 4.53 -4.63 -18.25
N LEU A 20 3.83 -5.73 -18.53
CA LEU A 20 2.38 -5.83 -18.33
C LEU A 20 2.00 -5.79 -16.86
N MET A 21 2.81 -6.40 -15.98
CA MET A 21 2.61 -6.32 -14.54
C MET A 21 2.75 -4.88 -14.04
N TRP A 22 3.81 -4.18 -14.46
CA TRP A 22 4.03 -2.78 -14.11
C TRP A 22 2.89 -1.88 -14.61
N LEU A 23 2.44 -2.06 -15.86
CA LEU A 23 1.31 -1.34 -16.41
C LEU A 23 0.04 -1.59 -15.58
N GLY A 24 -0.23 -2.85 -15.22
CA GLY A 24 -1.36 -3.22 -14.37
C GLY A 24 -1.31 -2.58 -12.98
N LEU A 25 -0.13 -2.55 -12.34
CA LEU A 25 0.07 -1.94 -11.02
C LEU A 25 -0.16 -0.42 -11.07
N VAL A 26 0.35 0.26 -12.10
CA VAL A 26 0.14 1.71 -12.27
C VAL A 26 -1.34 2.01 -12.57
N ALA A 27 -1.98 1.24 -13.45
CA ALA A 27 -3.39 1.41 -13.74
C ALA A 27 -4.27 1.18 -12.49
N ALA A 28 -3.94 0.17 -11.68
CA ALA A 28 -4.60 -0.08 -10.40
C ALA A 28 -4.39 1.06 -9.40
N ALA A 29 -3.20 1.64 -9.31
CA ALA A 29 -2.93 2.79 -8.46
C ALA A 29 -3.80 4.00 -8.86
N LEU A 30 -3.82 4.35 -10.15
CA LEU A 30 -4.61 5.48 -10.67
C LEU A 30 -6.11 5.26 -10.46
N LEU A 31 -6.61 4.05 -10.72
CA LEU A 31 -8.00 3.70 -10.47
C LEU A 31 -8.34 3.78 -8.98
N SER A 32 -7.45 3.30 -8.12
CA SER A 32 -7.61 3.41 -6.66
C SER A 32 -7.71 4.88 -6.25
N THR A 33 -6.82 5.75 -6.73
CA THR A 33 -6.87 7.19 -6.45
C THR A 33 -8.23 7.78 -6.78
N ALA A 34 -8.74 7.55 -8.00
CA ALA A 34 -10.02 8.10 -8.43
C ALA A 34 -11.17 7.60 -7.54
N LEU A 35 -11.30 6.28 -7.38
CA LEU A 35 -12.39 5.67 -6.61
C LEU A 35 -12.36 6.06 -5.14
N SER A 36 -11.17 6.12 -4.57
CA SER A 36 -10.98 6.37 -3.15
C SER A 36 -11.21 7.84 -2.82
N TRP A 37 -10.84 8.77 -3.71
CA TRP A 37 -11.23 10.18 -3.62
C TRP A 37 -12.76 10.36 -3.53
N PHE A 38 -13.51 9.78 -4.49
CA PHE A 38 -14.98 9.88 -4.49
C PHE A 38 -15.61 9.24 -3.26
N THR A 39 -15.12 8.07 -2.86
CA THR A 39 -15.66 7.34 -1.70
C THR A 39 -15.39 8.11 -0.40
N ALA A 40 -14.21 8.69 -0.27
CA ALA A 40 -13.81 9.46 0.91
C ALA A 40 -14.65 10.72 1.08
N ASP A 41 -14.88 11.48 0.01
CA ASP A 41 -15.73 12.68 0.07
C ASP A 41 -17.17 12.33 0.51
N ARG A 42 -17.70 11.18 0.06
CA ARG A 42 -19.04 10.73 0.46
C ARG A 42 -19.09 10.30 1.92
N LEU A 43 -18.11 9.55 2.40
CA LEU A 43 -18.06 9.12 3.80
C LEU A 43 -17.82 10.32 4.74
N ALA A 44 -16.97 11.26 4.34
CA ALA A 44 -16.72 12.51 5.04
C ALA A 44 -18.01 13.34 5.22
N GLN A 45 -18.83 13.45 4.18
CA GLN A 45 -20.12 14.16 4.25
C GLN A 45 -21.05 13.56 5.32
N VAL A 46 -21.13 12.23 5.41
CA VAL A 46 -21.97 11.55 6.42
C VAL A 46 -21.49 11.87 7.84
N VAL A 47 -20.19 11.83 8.09
CA VAL A 47 -19.62 12.13 9.40
C VAL A 47 -19.84 13.60 9.79
N ARG A 48 -19.71 14.53 8.83
CA ARG A 48 -19.89 15.98 9.08
C ARG A 48 -21.33 16.34 9.41
N VAL A 49 -22.31 15.75 8.72
CA VAL A 49 -23.73 15.98 9.01
C VAL A 49 -24.07 15.58 10.45
N GLU A 50 -23.57 14.43 10.92
CA GLU A 50 -23.78 13.99 12.31
C GLU A 50 -23.12 14.94 13.34
N ALA A 51 -21.98 15.52 12.98
CA ALA A 51 -21.24 16.46 13.83
C ALA A 51 -21.94 17.81 13.95
N ASP A 52 -22.40 18.37 12.84
CA ASP A 52 -23.08 19.67 12.80
C ASP A 52 -24.38 19.63 13.62
N GLU A 53 -25.14 18.53 13.54
CA GLU A 53 -26.36 18.34 14.34
C GLU A 53 -26.07 18.39 15.84
N LYS A 54 -24.99 17.73 16.30
CA LYS A 54 -24.57 17.76 17.70
C LYS A 54 -24.05 19.12 18.14
N ALA A 55 -23.22 19.77 17.33
CA ALA A 55 -22.64 21.08 17.65
C ALA A 55 -23.72 22.17 17.74
N SER A 56 -24.80 22.07 16.96
CA SER A 56 -25.90 23.03 16.99
C SER A 56 -26.73 23.01 18.28
N SER A 57 -26.58 21.96 19.12
CA SER A 57 -27.40 21.77 20.32
C SER A 57 -26.92 22.52 21.57
N ASP A 58 -25.65 22.94 21.65
CA ASP A 58 -25.11 23.73 22.78
C ASP A 58 -23.94 24.64 22.35
N PRO A 59 -24.22 25.90 21.91
CA PRO A 59 -23.22 26.78 21.32
C PRO A 59 -22.30 27.49 22.33
N TYR A 60 -22.51 27.36 23.65
CA TYR A 60 -21.78 28.16 24.66
C TYR A 60 -20.71 27.39 25.45
N ALA A 61 -20.56 26.08 25.24
CA ALA A 61 -19.60 25.25 25.94
C ALA A 61 -18.24 25.14 25.19
N PHE A 62 -17.43 26.21 25.21
CA PHE A 62 -16.17 26.29 24.44
C PHE A 62 -15.18 25.12 24.63
N GLU A 63 -15.00 24.62 25.86
CA GLU A 63 -14.11 23.47 26.10
C GLU A 63 -14.68 22.18 25.49
N GLN A 64 -16.00 21.98 25.61
CA GLN A 64 -16.68 20.83 25.01
C GLN A 64 -16.64 20.92 23.49
N LEU A 65 -16.78 22.14 22.93
CA LEU A 65 -16.68 22.40 21.51
C LEU A 65 -15.29 22.01 20.97
N ASN A 66 -14.21 22.39 21.67
CA ASN A 66 -12.85 22.02 21.26
C ASN A 66 -12.63 20.49 21.29
N ALA A 67 -13.11 19.80 22.33
CA ALA A 67 -12.99 18.35 22.42
C ALA A 67 -13.82 17.64 21.34
N GLU A 68 -15.01 18.16 21.02
CA GLU A 68 -15.86 17.61 19.97
C GLU A 68 -15.27 17.87 18.58
N LEU A 69 -14.68 19.04 18.32
CA LEU A 69 -13.97 19.33 17.06
C LEU A 69 -12.85 18.32 16.79
N ILE A 70 -12.01 18.01 17.79
CA ILE A 70 -10.95 17.00 17.64
C ILE A 70 -11.54 15.63 17.33
N ARG A 71 -12.64 15.26 18.00
CA ARG A 71 -13.32 13.98 17.78
C ARG A 71 -13.91 13.89 16.38
N VAL A 72 -14.56 14.96 15.91
CA VAL A 72 -15.18 15.05 14.58
C VAL A 72 -14.11 15.00 13.50
N ASN A 73 -13.03 15.77 13.64
CA ASN A 73 -11.92 15.76 12.71
C ASN A 73 -11.25 14.38 12.65
N SER A 74 -11.05 13.74 13.81
CA SER A 74 -10.55 12.37 13.87
C SER A 74 -11.45 11.39 13.12
N ARG A 75 -12.77 11.49 13.27
CA ARG A 75 -13.75 10.62 12.57
C ARG A 75 -13.80 10.89 11.07
N ASP A 76 -13.81 12.16 10.65
CA ASP A 76 -13.78 12.54 9.23
C ASP A 76 -12.51 11.97 8.57
N ALA A 77 -11.37 12.19 9.21
CA ALA A 77 -10.10 11.64 8.79
C ALA A 77 -10.10 10.12 8.74
N GLY A 78 -10.57 9.46 9.82
CA GLY A 78 -10.67 8.02 9.88
C GLY A 78 -11.50 7.46 8.73
N ALA A 79 -12.61 8.10 8.39
CA ALA A 79 -13.49 7.70 7.30
C ALA A 79 -12.77 7.78 5.94
N ARG A 80 -12.01 8.85 5.72
CA ARG A 80 -11.20 9.03 4.51
C ARG A 80 -10.09 8.00 4.40
N TYR A 81 -9.33 7.75 5.46
CA TYR A 81 -8.27 6.74 5.45
C TYR A 81 -8.81 5.32 5.36
N ALA A 82 -9.99 5.05 5.92
CA ALA A 82 -10.70 3.80 5.70
C ALA A 82 -11.08 3.62 4.23
N ALA A 83 -11.58 4.67 3.57
CA ALA A 83 -11.86 4.66 2.15
C ALA A 83 -10.59 4.42 1.31
N LEU A 84 -9.51 5.14 1.60
CA LEU A 84 -8.21 4.98 0.94
C LEU A 84 -7.69 3.55 1.05
N GLY A 85 -7.60 3.02 2.26
CA GLY A 85 -7.10 1.67 2.50
C GLY A 85 -8.00 0.59 1.89
N GLY A 86 -9.32 0.68 2.10
CA GLY A 86 -10.28 -0.30 1.62
C GLY A 86 -10.37 -0.35 0.10
N VAL A 87 -10.44 0.81 -0.57
CA VAL A 87 -10.47 0.89 -2.04
C VAL A 87 -9.13 0.48 -2.64
N THR A 88 -8.00 0.86 -2.05
CA THR A 88 -6.68 0.40 -2.52
C THR A 88 -6.57 -1.11 -2.40
N GLY A 89 -6.96 -1.70 -1.26
CA GLY A 89 -7.00 -3.15 -1.09
C GLY A 89 -7.88 -3.85 -2.13
N LEU A 90 -9.07 -3.31 -2.39
CA LEU A 90 -10.00 -3.83 -3.42
C LEU A 90 -9.38 -3.85 -4.81
N VAL A 91 -8.89 -2.70 -5.28
CA VAL A 91 -8.42 -2.54 -6.66
C VAL A 91 -7.19 -3.42 -6.91
N PHE A 92 -6.26 -3.48 -5.97
CA PHE A 92 -5.10 -4.37 -6.07
C PHE A 92 -5.47 -5.85 -5.96
N ALA A 93 -6.51 -6.21 -5.19
CA ALA A 93 -7.04 -7.57 -5.17
C ALA A 93 -7.69 -7.98 -6.49
N VAL A 94 -8.45 -7.08 -7.12
CA VAL A 94 -9.02 -7.30 -8.46
C VAL A 94 -7.93 -7.45 -9.51
N LEU A 95 -6.89 -6.62 -9.47
CA LEU A 95 -5.72 -6.78 -10.34
C LEU A 95 -5.06 -8.14 -10.12
N GLY A 96 -4.83 -8.52 -8.86
CA GLY A 96 -4.29 -9.82 -8.50
C GLY A 96 -5.16 -10.94 -9.09
N LEU A 97 -6.47 -10.89 -8.90
CA LEU A 97 -7.44 -11.85 -9.42
C LEU A 97 -7.36 -11.97 -10.95
N ALA A 98 -7.31 -10.84 -11.66
CA ALA A 98 -7.22 -10.79 -13.12
C ALA A 98 -5.91 -11.42 -13.65
N LEU A 99 -4.81 -11.30 -12.90
CA LEU A 99 -3.52 -11.91 -13.23
C LEU A 99 -3.39 -13.36 -12.72
N GLY A 100 -4.24 -13.74 -11.77
CA GLY A 100 -4.28 -15.03 -11.13
C GLY A 100 -5.02 -16.10 -11.95
N ARG A 101 -4.99 -17.34 -11.44
CA ARG A 101 -5.76 -18.47 -12.01
C ARG A 101 -6.73 -19.09 -11.02
N LYS A 102 -6.88 -18.49 -9.83
CA LYS A 102 -7.62 -19.06 -8.69
C LYS A 102 -8.72 -18.09 -8.24
N PRO A 103 -9.95 -18.20 -8.78
CA PRO A 103 -11.02 -17.24 -8.52
C PRO A 103 -11.41 -17.17 -7.04
N VAL A 104 -11.46 -18.32 -6.36
CA VAL A 104 -11.77 -18.40 -4.92
C VAL A 104 -10.74 -17.63 -4.09
N ALA A 105 -9.45 -17.78 -4.40
CA ALA A 105 -8.39 -17.05 -3.71
C ALA A 105 -8.51 -15.54 -3.94
N GLY A 106 -8.93 -15.12 -5.15
CA GLY A 106 -9.11 -13.71 -5.44
C GLY A 106 -10.32 -13.08 -4.77
N MET A 107 -11.44 -13.81 -4.61
CA MET A 107 -12.56 -13.32 -3.80
C MET A 107 -12.15 -13.13 -2.33
N ILE A 108 -11.39 -14.07 -1.77
CA ILE A 108 -10.83 -13.92 -0.42
C ILE A 108 -9.95 -12.67 -0.36
N GLY A 109 -9.07 -12.46 -1.35
CA GLY A 109 -8.22 -11.28 -1.43
C GLY A 109 -8.98 -9.96 -1.50
N VAL A 110 -10.12 -9.94 -2.20
CA VAL A 110 -11.00 -8.76 -2.26
C VAL A 110 -11.58 -8.46 -0.89
N VAL A 111 -12.17 -9.45 -0.23
CA VAL A 111 -12.78 -9.26 1.10
C VAL A 111 -11.72 -8.87 2.12
N THR A 112 -10.59 -9.57 2.17
CA THR A 112 -9.53 -9.26 3.14
C THR A 112 -8.87 -7.91 2.86
N GLY A 113 -8.61 -7.57 1.60
CA GLY A 113 -8.05 -6.28 1.20
C GLY A 113 -8.94 -5.11 1.61
N VAL A 114 -10.24 -5.19 1.34
CA VAL A 114 -11.22 -4.16 1.74
C VAL A 114 -11.30 -4.04 3.25
N VAL A 115 -11.56 -5.16 3.95
CA VAL A 115 -11.82 -5.15 5.40
C VAL A 115 -10.58 -4.71 6.17
N ILE A 116 -9.41 -5.28 5.85
CA ILE A 116 -8.16 -4.91 6.55
C ILE A 116 -7.77 -3.47 6.19
N GLY A 117 -7.87 -3.06 4.93
CA GLY A 117 -7.54 -1.69 4.52
C GLY A 117 -8.43 -0.66 5.21
N ALA A 118 -9.74 -0.88 5.23
CA ALA A 118 -10.68 0.01 5.90
C ALA A 118 -10.48 0.03 7.42
N ALA A 119 -10.37 -1.15 8.05
CA ALA A 119 -10.21 -1.26 9.49
C ALA A 119 -8.89 -0.67 9.99
N VAL A 120 -7.77 -0.97 9.31
CA VAL A 120 -6.46 -0.42 9.69
C VAL A 120 -6.43 1.08 9.46
N GLY A 121 -6.89 1.57 8.29
CA GLY A 121 -6.94 3.00 8.00
C GLY A 121 -7.80 3.78 8.99
N TRP A 122 -8.96 3.26 9.37
CA TRP A 122 -9.79 3.85 10.43
C TRP A 122 -9.07 3.83 11.79
N ALA A 123 -8.61 2.65 12.22
CA ALA A 123 -8.09 2.44 13.57
C ALA A 123 -6.80 3.21 13.83
N THR A 124 -5.89 3.29 12.86
CA THR A 124 -4.63 4.04 13.02
C THR A 124 -4.90 5.52 13.21
N VAL A 125 -5.82 6.11 12.43
CA VAL A 125 -6.20 7.52 12.60
C VAL A 125 -6.86 7.75 13.96
N GLN A 126 -7.84 6.93 14.35
CA GLN A 126 -8.51 7.10 15.64
C GLN A 126 -7.55 7.00 16.84
N LYS A 127 -6.51 6.17 16.72
CA LYS A 127 -5.52 5.95 17.77
C LYS A 127 -4.43 7.02 17.81
N LEU A 128 -3.96 7.46 16.64
CA LEU A 128 -2.77 8.31 16.53
C LEU A 128 -3.12 9.80 16.44
N TYR A 129 -4.23 10.15 15.78
CA TYR A 129 -4.57 11.54 15.52
C TYR A 129 -4.67 12.41 16.78
N PRO A 130 -5.31 11.98 17.89
CA PRO A 130 -5.35 12.79 19.10
C PRO A 130 -3.96 13.14 19.65
N SER A 131 -3.05 12.16 19.65
CA SER A 131 -1.68 12.37 20.12
C SER A 131 -0.87 13.24 19.16
N LEU A 132 -1.02 13.06 17.85
CA LEU A 132 -0.36 13.90 16.85
C LEU A 132 -0.86 15.35 16.93
N TYR A 133 -2.16 15.54 17.10
CA TYR A 133 -2.78 16.85 17.24
C TYR A 133 -2.30 17.60 18.50
N GLU A 134 -2.10 16.90 19.62
CA GLU A 134 -1.50 17.50 20.82
C GLU A 134 -0.03 17.89 20.58
N MET A 135 0.75 17.06 19.88
CA MET A 135 2.15 17.37 19.54
C MET A 135 2.25 18.59 18.62
N GLU A 136 1.34 18.74 17.66
CA GLU A 136 1.31 19.89 16.73
C GLU A 136 1.05 21.22 17.43
N ARG A 137 0.41 21.22 18.61
CA ARG A 137 0.15 22.44 19.40
C ARG A 137 1.39 23.00 20.09
N ASP A 138 2.43 22.20 20.25
CA ASP A 138 3.72 22.63 20.81
C ASP A 138 4.82 22.57 19.75
N PRO A 139 5.12 23.68 19.06
CA PRO A 139 6.16 23.73 18.03
C PRO A 139 7.54 23.29 18.52
N ALA A 140 7.83 23.40 19.83
CA ALA A 140 9.10 22.95 20.40
C ALA A 140 9.15 21.42 20.58
N ALA A 141 7.99 20.76 20.64
CA ALA A 141 7.86 19.32 20.79
C ALA A 141 7.72 18.57 19.45
N VAL A 142 7.46 19.27 18.34
CA VAL A 142 7.30 18.66 17.02
C VAL A 142 8.63 18.06 16.55
N GLN A 143 8.75 16.74 16.74
CA GLN A 143 9.85 15.96 16.25
C GLN A 143 9.47 15.40 14.88
N ILE A 144 10.14 15.87 13.81
CA ILE A 144 9.85 15.48 12.41
C ILE A 144 9.76 13.96 12.20
N HIS A 145 10.55 13.18 12.93
CA HIS A 145 10.53 11.72 12.83
C HIS A 145 9.22 11.10 13.37
N LEU A 146 8.54 11.73 14.33
CA LEU A 146 7.24 11.28 14.83
C LEU A 146 6.14 11.55 13.80
N ILE A 147 6.18 12.68 13.08
CA ILE A 147 5.26 12.97 11.97
C ILE A 147 5.44 11.94 10.85
N ILE A 148 6.69 11.71 10.42
CA ILE A 148 7.01 10.69 9.41
C ILE A 148 6.51 9.32 9.84
N LEU A 149 6.72 8.94 11.11
CA LEU A 149 6.24 7.67 11.65
C LEU A 149 4.70 7.61 11.70
N GLY A 150 4.04 8.74 12.01
CA GLY A 150 2.60 8.90 11.97
C GLY A 150 2.04 8.66 10.58
N HIS A 151 2.60 9.29 9.53
CA HIS A 151 2.19 9.03 8.14
C HIS A 151 2.50 7.60 7.71
N TRP A 152 3.66 7.04 8.11
CA TRP A 152 3.97 5.63 7.89
C TRP A 152 2.91 4.71 8.48
N ALA A 153 2.48 4.97 9.71
CA ALA A 153 1.48 4.15 10.38
C ALA A 153 0.09 4.31 9.74
N MET A 154 -0.33 5.55 9.45
CA MET A 154 -1.63 5.84 8.85
C MET A 154 -1.72 5.32 7.41
N TRP A 155 -0.70 5.57 6.58
CA TRP A 155 -0.72 5.24 5.15
C TRP A 155 -0.24 3.81 4.90
N GLY A 156 0.65 3.29 5.76
CA GLY A 156 1.14 1.92 5.69
C GLY A 156 0.02 0.88 5.75
N GLY A 157 -1.12 1.21 6.38
CA GLY A 157 -2.33 0.39 6.30
C GLY A 157 -2.85 0.17 4.88
N ALA A 158 -2.81 1.21 4.04
CA ALA A 158 -3.17 1.11 2.62
C ALA A 158 -2.14 0.28 1.84
N GLY A 159 -0.84 0.43 2.14
CA GLY A 159 0.23 -0.37 1.55
C GLY A 159 0.10 -1.87 1.91
N LEU A 160 -0.19 -2.16 3.18
CA LEU A 160 -0.50 -3.50 3.68
C LEU A 160 -1.70 -4.10 2.93
N ALA A 161 -2.81 -3.36 2.85
CA ALA A 161 -4.02 -3.80 2.16
C ALA A 161 -3.78 -4.06 0.67
N ALA A 162 -3.01 -3.21 -0.01
CA ALA A 162 -2.61 -3.39 -1.40
C ALA A 162 -1.79 -4.68 -1.60
N GLY A 163 -0.78 -4.88 -0.75
CA GLY A 163 0.11 -6.04 -0.82
C GLY A 163 -0.59 -7.37 -0.51
N LEU A 164 -1.46 -7.37 0.51
CA LEU A 164 -2.33 -8.50 0.86
C LEU A 164 -3.33 -8.80 -0.25
N GLY A 165 -4.09 -7.79 -0.68
CA GLY A 165 -5.09 -7.89 -1.72
C GLY A 165 -4.50 -8.46 -3.00
N TYR A 166 -3.38 -7.89 -3.49
CA TYR A 166 -2.70 -8.37 -4.69
C TYR A 166 -2.25 -9.83 -4.59
N ALA A 167 -1.58 -10.23 -3.50
CA ALA A 167 -1.05 -11.59 -3.38
C ALA A 167 -2.13 -12.67 -3.24
N TRP A 168 -3.17 -12.41 -2.43
CA TRP A 168 -4.34 -13.29 -2.36
C TRP A 168 -5.10 -13.32 -3.67
N GLY A 169 -5.34 -12.14 -4.27
CA GLY A 169 -5.85 -11.93 -5.62
C GLY A 169 -5.23 -12.89 -6.62
N ALA A 170 -3.90 -12.84 -6.73
CA ALA A 170 -3.14 -13.64 -7.67
C ALA A 170 -3.03 -15.12 -7.29
N GLY A 171 -3.47 -15.52 -6.09
CA GLY A 171 -3.25 -16.86 -5.54
C GLY A 171 -1.77 -17.21 -5.34
N ARG A 172 -0.92 -16.19 -5.14
CA ARG A 172 0.55 -16.30 -5.04
C ARG A 172 1.00 -16.20 -3.58
N PHE A 173 0.59 -17.14 -2.74
CA PHE A 173 0.91 -17.14 -1.30
C PHE A 173 2.41 -17.10 -0.98
N LYS A 174 3.27 -17.68 -1.84
CA LYS A 174 4.72 -17.61 -1.67
C LYS A 174 5.28 -16.18 -1.83
N ALA A 175 4.58 -15.33 -2.56
CA ALA A 175 4.96 -13.92 -2.76
C ALA A 175 4.32 -12.98 -1.72
N LEU A 176 3.43 -13.50 -0.86
CA LEU A 176 2.70 -12.72 0.15
C LEU A 176 3.60 -11.85 1.04
N PRO A 177 4.69 -12.36 1.67
CA PRO A 177 5.53 -11.50 2.50
C PRO A 177 6.18 -10.38 1.69
N TRP A 178 6.60 -10.66 0.45
CA TRP A 178 7.24 -9.68 -0.42
C TRP A 178 6.27 -8.58 -0.86
N THR A 179 5.02 -8.91 -1.19
CA THR A 179 4.05 -7.90 -1.61
C THR A 179 3.57 -7.05 -0.44
N ILE A 180 3.43 -7.63 0.75
CA ILE A 180 3.14 -6.88 1.98
C ILE A 180 4.26 -5.89 2.27
N LEU A 181 5.50 -6.38 2.38
CA LEU A 181 6.66 -5.53 2.68
C LEU A 181 6.82 -4.47 1.59
N GLY A 182 6.74 -4.87 0.32
CA GLY A 182 6.77 -3.94 -0.81
C GLY A 182 5.72 -2.85 -0.70
N GLY A 183 4.46 -3.21 -0.45
CA GLY A 183 3.37 -2.24 -0.29
C GLY A 183 3.61 -1.27 0.87
N VAL A 184 3.95 -1.78 2.06
CA VAL A 184 4.21 -0.97 3.26
C VAL A 184 5.42 -0.04 3.07
N PHE A 185 6.56 -0.58 2.65
CA PHE A 185 7.76 0.24 2.43
C PHE A 185 7.60 1.22 1.27
N GLY A 186 6.89 0.85 0.20
CA GLY A 186 6.62 1.73 -0.93
C GLY A 186 5.78 2.95 -0.52
N VAL A 187 4.70 2.73 0.23
CA VAL A 187 3.91 3.83 0.81
C VAL A 187 4.72 4.61 1.84
N GLY A 188 5.51 3.92 2.64
CA GLY A 188 6.36 4.55 3.64
C GLY A 188 7.40 5.51 3.02
N SER A 189 8.05 5.10 1.93
CA SER A 189 8.97 5.97 1.19
C SER A 189 8.26 7.21 0.65
N VAL A 190 7.00 7.09 0.23
CA VAL A 190 6.18 8.24 -0.17
C VAL A 190 5.94 9.19 1.02
N GLY A 191 5.63 8.68 2.21
CA GLY A 191 5.52 9.50 3.43
C GLY A 191 6.77 10.30 3.72
N LEU A 192 7.94 9.65 3.65
CA LEU A 192 9.22 10.34 3.82
C LEU A 192 9.43 11.44 2.75
N LEU A 193 9.18 11.13 1.48
CA LEU A 193 9.34 12.10 0.40
C LEU A 193 8.34 13.24 0.50
N TYR A 194 7.11 12.98 0.92
CA TYR A 194 6.08 13.99 1.16
C TYR A 194 6.58 15.03 2.17
N GLU A 195 7.05 14.58 3.34
CA GLU A 195 7.55 15.46 4.39
C GLU A 195 8.79 16.25 4.00
N LEU A 196 9.66 15.70 3.15
CA LEU A 196 10.88 16.39 2.70
C LEU A 196 10.62 17.36 1.55
N ILE A 197 9.74 17.01 0.61
CA ILE A 197 9.60 17.72 -0.66
C ILE A 197 8.46 18.75 -0.60
N ILE A 198 7.33 18.42 0.02
CA ILE A 198 6.14 19.30 -0.02
C ILE A 198 6.40 20.65 0.64
N PRO A 199 7.04 20.75 1.81
CA PRO A 199 7.37 22.05 2.39
C PRO A 199 8.32 22.88 1.52
N MET A 200 9.15 22.23 0.67
CA MET A 200 10.06 22.94 -0.25
C MET A 200 9.33 23.48 -1.49
N ILE A 201 8.38 22.71 -2.03
CA ILE A 201 7.61 23.13 -3.22
C ILE A 201 6.54 24.15 -2.83
N PHE A 202 5.94 24.00 -1.65
CA PHE A 202 4.81 24.80 -1.17
C PHE A 202 5.09 25.47 0.19
N PRO A 203 6.13 26.33 0.28
CA PRO A 203 6.53 26.93 1.56
C PRO A 203 5.50 27.88 2.16
N THR A 204 4.55 28.36 1.34
CA THR A 204 3.50 29.30 1.76
C THR A 204 2.17 28.63 2.03
N LEU A 205 2.03 27.32 1.77
CA LEU A 205 0.80 26.63 2.12
C LEU A 205 0.81 26.40 3.63
N PRO A 206 -0.13 27.02 4.37
CA PRO A 206 -0.33 26.64 5.75
C PRO A 206 -0.68 25.14 5.78
N ASP A 207 -0.28 24.51 6.86
CA ASP A 207 -0.75 23.20 7.25
C ASP A 207 -0.30 21.98 6.41
N VAL A 208 0.68 22.14 5.51
CA VAL A 208 1.20 21.02 4.70
C VAL A 208 1.85 19.89 5.52
N SER A 209 2.35 20.23 6.71
CA SER A 209 3.03 19.30 7.63
C SER A 209 2.13 18.76 8.74
N HIS A 210 0.82 19.06 8.74
CA HIS A 210 -0.08 18.43 9.69
C HIS A 210 -0.25 16.95 9.36
N ALA A 211 -0.53 16.17 10.38
CA ALA A 211 -0.87 14.75 10.26
C ALA A 211 -1.99 14.51 9.23
N LEU A 212 -2.90 15.49 9.09
CA LEU A 212 -4.01 15.48 8.16
C LEU A 212 -4.07 16.78 7.36
N PRO A 213 -3.56 16.83 6.13
CA PRO A 213 -3.71 18.01 5.31
C PRO A 213 -5.17 18.19 4.87
N GLU A 214 -5.75 19.30 5.28
CA GLU A 214 -7.11 19.69 4.88
C GLU A 214 -7.13 20.29 3.47
N GLU A 215 -6.03 20.95 3.10
CA GLU A 215 -5.83 21.62 1.82
C GLU A 215 -6.00 20.67 0.63
N PHE A 216 -6.76 21.12 -0.37
CA PHE A 216 -7.16 20.31 -1.51
C PHE A 216 -5.94 19.73 -2.26
N ILE A 217 -4.91 20.56 -2.48
CA ILE A 217 -3.71 20.17 -3.24
C ILE A 217 -2.91 19.12 -2.48
N ALA A 218 -2.61 19.37 -1.20
CA ALA A 218 -1.84 18.45 -0.35
C ALA A 218 -2.57 17.11 -0.22
N ARG A 219 -3.89 17.16 -0.03
CA ARG A 219 -4.74 15.97 -0.02
C ARG A 219 -4.62 15.21 -1.33
N LEU A 220 -4.85 15.85 -2.49
CA LEU A 220 -4.77 15.21 -3.80
C LEU A 220 -3.41 14.52 -4.05
N ILE A 221 -2.32 15.15 -3.63
CA ILE A 221 -0.97 14.57 -3.72
C ILE A 221 -0.92 13.25 -2.94
N ILE A 222 -1.42 13.19 -1.71
CA ILE A 222 -1.43 11.96 -0.90
C ILE A 222 -2.29 10.87 -1.57
N TRP A 223 -3.47 11.22 -2.08
CA TRP A 223 -4.37 10.27 -2.75
C TRP A 223 -3.77 9.65 -4.01
N ILE A 224 -2.87 10.37 -4.70
CA ILE A 224 -2.11 9.82 -5.84
C ILE A 224 -0.90 9.04 -5.34
N ALA A 225 -0.13 9.63 -4.43
CA ALA A 225 1.18 9.14 -4.06
C ALA A 225 1.10 7.84 -3.26
N VAL A 226 0.11 7.67 -2.37
CA VAL A 226 -0.02 6.46 -1.55
C VAL A 226 -0.28 5.20 -2.42
N PRO A 227 -1.33 5.13 -3.27
CA PRO A 227 -1.54 3.97 -4.14
C PRO A 227 -0.37 3.74 -5.11
N LEU A 228 0.27 4.81 -5.61
CA LEU A 228 1.41 4.70 -6.51
C LEU A 228 2.65 4.15 -5.79
N GLY A 229 2.92 4.61 -4.57
CA GLY A 229 3.97 4.09 -3.71
C GLY A 229 3.77 2.60 -3.43
N ALA A 230 2.53 2.19 -3.12
CA ALA A 230 2.19 0.77 -2.96
C ALA A 230 2.46 -0.03 -4.24
N ALA A 231 2.04 0.46 -5.42
CA ALA A 231 2.32 -0.16 -6.71
C ALA A 231 3.82 -0.32 -6.96
N ILE A 232 4.61 0.74 -6.75
CA ILE A 232 6.06 0.73 -6.95
C ILE A 232 6.73 -0.27 -6.03
N GLY A 233 6.40 -0.23 -4.75
CA GLY A 233 6.99 -1.12 -3.76
C GLY A 233 6.62 -2.60 -4.00
N ILE A 234 5.36 -2.90 -4.35
CA ILE A 234 4.93 -4.26 -4.74
C ILE A 234 5.70 -4.73 -5.99
N GLY A 235 5.77 -3.89 -7.03
CA GLY A 235 6.47 -4.23 -8.27
C GLY A 235 7.96 -4.48 -8.05
N ALA A 236 8.62 -3.65 -7.24
CA ALA A 236 10.03 -3.80 -6.87
C ALA A 236 10.27 -5.08 -6.06
N ALA A 237 9.47 -5.34 -5.03
CA ALA A 237 9.61 -6.53 -4.18
C ALA A 237 9.38 -7.83 -4.96
N LEU A 238 8.41 -7.84 -5.88
CA LEU A 238 8.20 -8.99 -6.78
C LEU A 238 9.36 -9.18 -7.76
N SER A 239 9.97 -8.10 -8.22
CA SER A 239 11.13 -8.17 -9.14
C SER A 239 12.35 -8.77 -8.42
N LEU A 240 12.57 -8.40 -7.16
CA LEU A 240 13.63 -8.97 -6.33
C LEU A 240 13.37 -10.45 -5.97
N GLY A 241 12.13 -10.79 -5.59
CA GLY A 241 11.77 -12.15 -5.17
C GLY A 241 11.73 -13.18 -6.31
N ASN A 242 11.67 -12.76 -7.58
CA ASN A 242 11.72 -13.67 -8.74
C ASN A 242 13.16 -13.91 -9.24
N GLY A 243 14.17 -13.24 -8.69
CA GLY A 243 15.56 -13.53 -8.97
C GLY A 243 15.92 -14.90 -8.41
N SER A 244 15.79 -15.96 -9.21
CA SER A 244 16.42 -17.24 -8.84
C SER A 244 17.91 -16.95 -8.67
N PRO A 245 18.54 -17.40 -7.56
CA PRO A 245 19.98 -17.22 -7.42
C PRO A 245 20.65 -17.76 -8.68
N PRO A 246 21.64 -17.06 -9.24
CA PRO A 246 22.32 -17.51 -10.44
C PRO A 246 22.71 -18.96 -10.20
N LYS A 247 22.20 -19.87 -11.03
CA LYS A 247 22.55 -21.30 -10.94
C LYS A 247 24.08 -21.32 -10.96
N PRO A 248 24.75 -21.82 -9.91
CA PRO A 248 26.20 -21.83 -9.90
C PRO A 248 26.65 -22.45 -11.22
N PRO A 249 27.67 -21.88 -11.89
CA PRO A 249 28.17 -22.42 -13.15
C PRO A 249 28.31 -23.91 -12.91
N SER A 250 27.59 -24.74 -13.68
CA SER A 250 27.71 -26.16 -13.47
C SER A 250 29.18 -26.43 -13.70
N LEU A 251 29.90 -26.76 -12.64
CA LEU A 251 31.18 -27.41 -12.74
C LEU A 251 30.80 -28.75 -13.36
N ALA A 252 30.60 -28.76 -14.67
CA ALA A 252 30.89 -29.88 -15.51
C ALA A 252 32.40 -30.07 -15.31
N MET A 253 32.76 -30.62 -14.15
CA MET A 253 33.96 -31.40 -14.01
C MET A 253 33.82 -32.40 -15.13
N GLY A 254 34.58 -32.16 -16.20
CA GLY A 254 34.87 -33.16 -17.20
C GLY A 254 35.55 -34.31 -16.50
N SER A 255 34.76 -35.17 -15.88
CA SER A 255 35.06 -36.59 -15.83
C SER A 255 34.59 -37.16 -17.16
N ASP A 256 35.18 -36.68 -18.27
CA ASP A 256 35.28 -37.55 -19.42
C ASP A 256 36.07 -38.75 -18.89
N PRO A 257 35.49 -39.96 -18.84
CA PRO A 257 36.23 -41.13 -18.43
C PRO A 257 37.39 -41.26 -19.40
N VAL A 258 38.61 -41.03 -18.91
CA VAL A 258 39.85 -41.30 -19.65
C VAL A 258 39.76 -42.76 -20.08
N SER A 259 39.50 -42.99 -21.37
CA SER A 259 39.46 -44.34 -21.92
C SER A 259 40.85 -44.96 -21.72
N PRO A 260 40.98 -46.12 -21.04
CA PRO A 260 42.27 -46.78 -20.91
C PRO A 260 42.78 -47.10 -22.31
N ASN A 261 43.97 -46.59 -22.63
CA ASN A 261 44.65 -46.79 -23.90
C ASN A 261 45.03 -48.28 -24.07
N PRO A 262 44.46 -49.02 -25.03
CA PRO A 262 44.79 -50.43 -25.23
C PRO A 262 45.94 -50.57 -26.23
N SER A 263 47.18 -50.37 -25.80
CA SER A 263 48.36 -50.87 -26.54
C SER A 263 49.66 -50.80 -25.72
N ALA A 264 50.11 -51.95 -25.21
CA ALA A 264 51.50 -52.39 -25.14
C ALA A 264 51.53 -53.91 -24.95
#